data_AF-A0A954LQV8-F1
#
_entry.id   AF-A0A954LQV8-F1
#
_cell.length_a   1.000
_cell.length_b   1.000
_cell.length_c   1.000
_cell.angle_alpha   90.00
_cell.angle_beta   90.00
_cell.angle_gamma   90.00
#
_symmetry.space_group_name_H-M   'P 1'
#
loop_
_entity.id
_entity.type
_entity.pdbx_description
1 polymer ?
#
loop_
_entity_poly.entity_id
_entity_poly.type
_entity_poly.pdbx_seq_one_letter_code
_entity_poly.pdbx_strand_id
1 'polypeptide(L)'
;KDENFNEAGAAFDRFAKQFPDDTLCSDALFWSGESFRMARNNRVAFQRYNRCRWDFPASDAAKYARGRLALPEMLQQFEAEVNSLDNDN
;
A
#
# COMPACT_ATOMS: atom_id res chain seq x y z
N LYS A 1 0.95 -20.46 -0.64
CA LYS A 1 0.01 -19.67 0.20
C LYS A 1 0.11 -18.18 -0.12
N ASP A 2 1.29 -17.68 -0.46
CA ASP A 2 1.58 -16.28 -0.83
C ASP A 2 0.99 -15.84 -2.18
N GLU A 3 0.84 -16.76 -3.13
CA GLU A 3 0.24 -16.46 -4.45
C GLU A 3 -1.19 -15.92 -4.34
N ASN A 4 -2.00 -16.50 -3.44
CA ASN A 4 -3.38 -16.06 -3.21
C ASN A 4 -3.45 -14.62 -2.68
N PHE A 5 -2.46 -14.21 -1.88
CA PHE A 5 -2.41 -12.86 -1.33
C PHE A 5 -1.93 -11.82 -2.35
N ASN A 6 -1.00 -12.18 -3.24
CA ASN A 6 -0.63 -11.29 -4.36
C ASN A 6 -1.82 -11.08 -5.31
N GLU A 7 -2.55 -12.15 -5.63
CA GLU A 7 -3.73 -12.04 -6.50
C GLU A 7 -4.85 -11.21 -5.85
N ALA A 8 -5.11 -11.43 -4.56
CA ALA A 8 -6.06 -10.61 -3.80
C ALA A 8 -5.66 -9.13 -3.80
N GLY A 9 -4.37 -8.85 -3.54
CA GLY A 9 -3.84 -7.49 -3.58
C GLY A 9 -4.02 -6.81 -4.95
N ALA A 10 -3.80 -7.57 -6.03
CA ALA A 10 -4.01 -7.10 -7.40
C ALA A 10 -5.49 -6.89 -7.73
N ALA A 11 -6.40 -7.72 -7.22
CA ALA A 11 -7.84 -7.55 -7.41
C ALA A 11 -8.34 -6.26 -6.75
N PHE A 12 -7.91 -5.98 -5.52
CA PHE A 12 -8.24 -4.72 -4.85
C PHE A 12 -7.63 -3.50 -5.55
N ASP A 13 -6.41 -3.62 -6.08
CA ASP A 13 -5.79 -2.55 -6.87
C ASP A 13 -6.58 -2.25 -8.16
N ARG A 14 -7.11 -3.29 -8.81
CA ARG A 14 -7.98 -3.13 -9.99
C ARG A 14 -9.28 -2.43 -9.62
N PHE A 15 -9.89 -2.79 -8.48
CA PHE A 15 -11.08 -2.10 -7.99
C PHE A 15 -10.81 -0.61 -7.76
N ALA A 16 -9.75 -0.26 -7.04
CA ALA A 16 -9.39 1.14 -6.78
C ALA A 16 -9.09 1.93 -8.06
N LYS A 17 -8.56 1.28 -9.10
CA LYS A 17 -8.34 1.91 -10.41
C LYS A 17 -9.61 2.09 -11.23
N GLN A 18 -10.52 1.13 -11.15
CA GLN A 18 -11.76 1.14 -11.93
C GLN A 18 -12.82 2.03 -11.30
N PHE A 19 -12.81 2.15 -9.97
CA PHE A 19 -13.77 2.92 -9.18
C PHE A 19 -13.05 3.91 -8.24
N PRO A 20 -12.31 4.90 -8.79
CA PRO A 20 -11.52 5.82 -7.99
C PRO A 20 -12.35 6.76 -7.10
N ASP A 21 -13.58 7.07 -7.52
CA ASP A 21 -14.51 7.97 -6.80
C ASP A 21 -15.36 7.22 -5.75
N ASP A 22 -15.31 5.89 -5.74
CA ASP A 22 -16.10 5.09 -4.80
C ASP A 22 -15.57 5.24 -3.38
N THR A 23 -16.48 5.32 -2.41
CA THR A 23 -16.13 5.41 -0.99
C THR A 23 -15.23 4.26 -0.51
N LEU A 24 -15.37 3.08 -1.13
CA LEU A 24 -14.59 1.88 -0.84
C LEU A 24 -13.21 1.88 -1.51
N CYS A 25 -12.89 2.85 -2.37
CA CYS A 25 -11.59 2.95 -3.02
C CYS A 25 -10.46 3.05 -1.98
N SER A 26 -10.69 3.83 -0.93
CA SER A 26 -9.75 4.00 0.18
C SER A 26 -9.48 2.68 0.92
N ASP A 27 -10.54 1.94 1.27
CA ASP A 27 -10.45 0.60 1.86
C ASP A 27 -9.78 -0.41 0.92
N ALA A 28 -10.12 -0.39 -0.37
CA ALA A 28 -9.52 -1.27 -1.36
C ALA A 28 -8.00 -1.05 -1.46
N LEU A 29 -7.52 0.20 -1.44
CA LEU A 29 -6.08 0.47 -1.41
C LEU A 29 -5.43 -0.05 -0.13
N PHE A 30 -6.10 0.07 1.03
CA PHE A 30 -5.60 -0.46 2.29
C PHE A 30 -5.53 -2.00 2.28
N TRP A 31 -6.59 -2.68 1.86
CA TRP A 31 -6.64 -4.13 1.75
C TRP A 31 -5.70 -4.69 0.69
N SER A 32 -5.47 -3.93 -0.38
CA SER A 32 -4.43 -4.21 -1.36
C SER A 32 -3.06 -4.25 -0.69
N GLY A 33 -2.74 -3.21 0.09
CA GLY A 33 -1.49 -3.15 0.86
C GLY A 33 -1.34 -4.28 1.88
N GLU A 34 -2.38 -4.62 2.64
CA GLU A 34 -2.35 -5.73 3.60
C GLU A 34 -2.13 -7.07 2.90
N SER A 35 -2.79 -7.28 1.76
CA SER A 35 -2.63 -8.50 0.98
C SER A 35 -1.20 -8.64 0.47
N PHE A 36 -0.61 -7.58 -0.09
CA PHE A 36 0.79 -7.62 -0.51
C PHE A 36 1.76 -7.81 0.66
N ARG A 37 1.50 -7.22 1.83
CA ARG A 37 2.31 -7.45 3.03
C ARG A 37 2.23 -8.90 3.50
N MET A 38 1.05 -9.50 3.51
CA MET A 38 0.87 -10.93 3.82
C MET A 38 1.59 -11.83 2.82
N ALA A 39 1.72 -11.39 1.57
CA ALA A 39 2.51 -12.05 0.53
C ALA A 39 4.02 -11.76 0.59
N ARG A 40 4.51 -11.10 1.67
CA ARG A 40 5.88 -10.62 1.86
C ARG A 40 6.38 -9.66 0.78
N ASN A 41 5.47 -9.07 0.01
CA ASN A 41 5.78 -8.07 -1.00
C ASN A 41 5.70 -6.67 -0.39
N ASN A 42 6.65 -6.40 0.52
CA ASN A 42 6.66 -5.18 1.33
C ASN A 42 6.81 -3.92 0.49
N ARG A 43 7.52 -4.02 -0.64
CA ARG A 43 7.66 -2.92 -1.61
C ARG A 43 6.32 -2.48 -2.17
N VAL A 44 5.51 -3.42 -2.68
CA VAL A 44 4.20 -3.08 -3.24
C VAL A 44 3.22 -2.67 -2.14
N ALA A 45 3.29 -3.32 -0.97
CA ALA A 45 2.49 -2.94 0.19
C ALA A 45 2.75 -1.48 0.60
N PHE A 46 4.02 -1.09 0.71
CA PHE A 46 4.45 0.28 1.02
C PHE A 46 3.87 1.30 0.03
N GLN A 47 3.95 1.01 -1.27
CA GLN A 47 3.39 1.88 -2.31
C GLN A 47 1.87 2.04 -2.17
N ARG A 48 1.14 0.96 -1.87
CA ARG A 48 -0.32 1.00 -1.72
C ARG A 48 -0.77 1.73 -0.47
N TYR A 49 -0.09 1.54 0.65
CA TYR A 49 -0.35 2.33 1.86
C TYR A 49 -0.06 3.80 1.65
N ASN A 50 1.05 4.14 0.97
CA ASN A 50 1.34 5.54 0.63
C ASN A 50 0.26 6.12 -0.28
N ARG A 51 -0.19 5.39 -1.30
CA ARG A 51 -1.29 5.86 -2.14
C ARG A 51 -2.56 6.09 -1.32
N CYS A 52 -2.95 5.15 -0.45
CA CYS A 52 -4.11 5.30 0.43
C CYS A 52 -4.04 6.57 1.28
N ARG A 53 -2.89 6.86 1.92
CA ARG A 53 -2.74 8.07 2.76
C ARG A 53 -2.72 9.37 1.98
N TRP A 54 -2.27 9.37 0.72
CA TRP A 54 -2.13 10.59 -0.08
C TRP A 54 -3.40 10.90 -0.89
N ASP A 55 -4.00 9.87 -1.46
CA ASP A 55 -5.22 9.96 -2.29
C ASP A 55 -6.46 10.14 -1.41
N PHE A 56 -6.51 9.48 -0.24
CA PHE A 56 -7.66 9.51 0.68
C PHE A 56 -7.30 9.92 2.11
N PRO A 57 -6.63 11.08 2.35
CA PRO A 57 -6.04 11.44 3.65
C PRO A 57 -7.03 11.52 4.83
N ALA A 58 -8.30 11.80 4.53
CA ALA A 58 -9.38 11.92 5.51
C ALA A 58 -10.05 10.58 5.87
N SER A 59 -9.84 9.53 5.07
CA SER A 59 -10.46 8.21 5.29
C SER A 59 -9.88 7.50 6.52
N ASP A 60 -10.66 6.60 7.12
CA ASP A 60 -10.17 5.72 8.17
C ASP A 60 -9.11 4.75 7.64
N ALA A 61 -9.27 4.27 6.40
CA ALA A 61 -8.27 3.48 5.69
C ALA A 61 -6.89 4.18 5.67
N ALA A 62 -6.84 5.50 5.43
CA ALA A 62 -5.59 6.25 5.49
C ALA A 62 -4.99 6.34 6.90
N LYS A 63 -5.81 6.34 7.97
CA LYS A 63 -5.30 6.27 9.36
C LYS A 63 -4.65 4.90 9.60
N TYR A 64 -5.30 3.82 9.18
CA TYR A 64 -4.73 2.48 9.29
C TYR A 64 -3.47 2.30 8.44
N ALA A 65 -3.47 2.81 7.21
CA ALA A 65 -2.31 2.78 6.31
C ALA A 65 -1.11 3.52 6.92
N ARG A 66 -1.31 4.68 7.55
CA ARG A 66 -0.26 5.39 8.31
C ARG A 66 0.30 4.55 9.46
N GLY A 67 -0.58 3.88 10.21
CA GLY A 67 -0.15 2.95 11.26
C GLY A 67 0.68 1.77 10.72
N ARG A 68 0.30 1.22 9.56
CA ARG A 68 1.07 0.16 8.88
C ARG A 68 2.41 0.65 8.34
N LEU A 69 2.48 1.87 7.81
CA LEU A 69 3.73 2.47 7.32
C LEU A 69 4.76 2.72 8.43
N ALA A 70 4.35 2.76 9.69
CA ALA A 70 5.24 2.88 10.84
C ALA A 70 5.87 1.55 11.29
N LEU A 71 5.53 0.42 10.64
CA LEU A 71 6.14 -0.88 10.93
C LEU A 71 7.61 -0.91 10.50
N PRO A 72 8.49 -1.64 11.21
CA PRO A 72 9.94 -1.66 10.93
C PRO A 72 10.25 -2.07 9.49
N GLU A 73 9.54 -3.06 8.96
CA GLU A 73 9.69 -3.51 7.56
C GLU A 73 9.30 -2.44 6.52
N MET A 74 8.39 -1.53 6.86
CA MET A 74 7.97 -0.43 5.98
C MET A 74 8.92 0.76 6.07
N LEU A 75 9.46 1.02 7.27
CA LEU A 75 10.50 2.04 7.47
C LEU A 75 11.78 1.66 6.72
N GLN A 76 12.21 0.40 6.81
CA GLN A 76 13.35 -0.10 6.05
C GLN A 76 13.13 0.06 4.53
N GLN A 77 11.91 -0.19 4.05
CA GLN A 77 11.57 0.00 2.65
C GLN A 77 11.61 1.49 2.24
N PHE A 78 11.15 2.39 3.11
CA PHE A 78 11.25 3.83 2.89
C PHE A 78 12.70 4.28 2.78
N GLU A 79 13.56 3.87 3.72
CA GLU A 79 14.99 4.18 3.70
C GLU A 79 15.66 3.65 2.42
N ALA A 80 15.31 2.43 2.00
CA ALA A 80 15.82 1.86 0.75
C ALA A 80 15.40 2.66 -0.49
N GLU A 81 14.14 3.11 -0.58
CA GLU A 81 13.68 3.92 -1.71
C GLU A 81 14.31 5.33 -1.69
N VAL A 82 14.45 5.95 -0.53
CA VAL A 82 15.12 7.27 -0.40
C VAL A 82 16.59 7.19 -0.78
N ASN A 83 17.33 6.19 -0.29
CA ASN A 83 18.74 6.00 -0.65
C ASN A 83 18.94 5.70 -2.13
N SER A 84 17.99 5.00 -2.76
CA SER A 84 18.03 4.75 -4.20
C SER A 84 17.87 6.05 -4.99
N LEU A 85 16.96 6.94 -4.57
CA LEU A 85 16.74 8.24 -5.21
C LEU A 85 17.93 9.21 -5.08
N ASP A 86 18.70 9.13 -3.99
CA ASP A 86 19.89 9.96 -3.76
C ASP A 86 21.07 9.55 -4.68
N ASN A 87 21.21 8.26 -4.99
CA ASN A 87 22.30 7.73 -5.81
C ASN A 87 22.10 7.92 -7.33
N ASP A 88 20.91 8.35 -7.76
CA ASP A 88 20.58 8.64 -9.16
C ASP A 88 20.74 10.14 -9.54
N ASN A 89 21.35 10.96 -8.68
CA ASN A 89 21.61 12.40 -8.89
C ASN A 89 23.10 12.75 -8.82
#